data_AF-A0A7K4F5N8-F1
#
_entry.id   AF-A0A7K4F5N8-F1
#
_cell.length_a   1.000
_cell.length_b   1.000
_cell.length_c   1.000
_cell.angle_alpha   90.00
_cell.angle_beta   90.00
_cell.angle_gamma   90.00
#
_symmetry.space_group_name_H-M   'P 1'
#
loop_
_entity.id
_entity.type
_entity.pdbx_description
1 polymer ?
#
loop_
_entity_poly.entity_id
_entity_poly.type
_entity_poly.pdbx_seq_one_letter_code
_entity_poly.pdbx_strand_id
1 'polypeptide(L)'
;MNEPVMTDMRSEYSKTLIQVGKENPNVVVLGADTTDSLKTSSFEKEFPNRFFNVGIAEANLVTTSAGLAASGKVSFASTYAIFLPGRAVDQIRNNIAYPSPPGKNGLNVKLVVSH
;
A
#
# COMPACT_ATOMS: atom_id res chain seq x y z
N MET A 1 -25.86 14.68 -16.60
CA MET A 1 -24.48 14.16 -16.43
C MET A 1 -23.83 15.06 -15.40
N ASN A 2 -23.37 14.52 -14.26
CA ASN A 2 -22.69 15.36 -13.27
C ASN A 2 -21.31 15.77 -13.81
N GLU A 3 -20.94 17.03 -13.63
CA GLU A 3 -19.58 17.49 -13.90
C GLU A 3 -18.57 16.68 -13.08
N PRO A 4 -17.41 16.32 -13.64
CA PRO A 4 -16.35 15.68 -12.89
C PRO A 4 -15.86 16.66 -11.80
N VAL A 5 -16.07 16.27 -10.55
CA VAL A 5 -15.55 17.02 -9.40
C VAL A 5 -14.02 16.94 -9.43
N MET A 6 -13.36 18.06 -9.73
CA MET A 6 -11.90 18.14 -9.73
C MET A 6 -11.37 17.97 -8.30
N THR A 7 -10.54 16.97 -8.08
CA THR A 7 -9.93 16.67 -6.77
C THR A 7 -8.50 16.17 -6.95
N ASP A 8 -7.72 16.13 -5.86
CA ASP A 8 -6.31 15.74 -5.91
C ASP A 8 -6.13 14.21 -6.01
N MET A 9 -4.99 13.79 -6.56
CA MET A 9 -4.67 12.38 -6.78
C MET A 9 -4.73 11.52 -5.51
N ARG A 10 -4.41 12.07 -4.33
CA ARG A 10 -4.48 11.32 -3.06
C ARG A 10 -5.94 11.09 -2.64
N SER A 11 -6.82 12.07 -2.88
CA SER A 11 -8.26 11.90 -2.64
C SER A 11 -8.85 10.82 -3.54
N GLU A 12 -8.51 10.80 -4.83
CA GLU A 12 -8.95 9.74 -5.73
C GLU A 12 -8.35 8.39 -5.37
N TYR A 13 -7.05 8.33 -5.02
CA TYR A 13 -6.43 7.12 -4.52
C TYR A 13 -7.19 6.50 -3.34
N SER A 14 -7.58 7.31 -2.35
CA SER A 14 -8.37 6.88 -1.20
C SER A 14 -9.72 6.28 -1.59
N LYS A 15 -10.48 6.97 -2.47
CA LYS A 15 -11.78 6.50 -2.95
C LYS A 15 -11.64 5.20 -3.73
N THR A 16 -10.67 5.13 -4.65
CA THR A 16 -10.41 3.93 -5.45
C THR A 16 -9.98 2.77 -4.57
N LEU A 17 -9.11 2.99 -3.58
CA LEU A 17 -8.71 1.95 -2.62
C LEU A 17 -9.92 1.31 -1.91
N ILE A 18 -10.88 2.14 -1.47
CA ILE A 18 -12.11 1.63 -0.85
C ILE A 18 -12.90 0.80 -1.84
N GLN A 19 -13.08 1.29 -3.08
CA GLN A 19 -13.80 0.56 -4.12
C GLN A 19 -13.16 -0.81 -4.40
N VAL A 20 -11.85 -0.84 -4.66
CA VAL A 20 -11.12 -2.11 -4.90
C VAL A 20 -11.18 -3.00 -3.66
N GLY A 21 -11.15 -2.42 -2.46
CA GLY A 21 -11.32 -3.15 -1.20
C GLY A 21 -12.69 -3.81 -1.03
N LYS A 22 -13.75 -3.22 -1.59
CA LYS A 22 -15.11 -3.81 -1.63
C LYS A 22 -15.18 -4.98 -2.61
N GLU A 23 -14.52 -4.85 -3.75
CA GLU A 23 -14.52 -5.87 -4.80
C GLU A 23 -13.61 -7.06 -4.47
N ASN A 24 -12.54 -6.84 -3.70
CA ASN A 24 -11.56 -7.86 -3.37
C ASN A 24 -11.24 -7.93 -1.86
N PRO A 25 -11.70 -8.97 -1.14
CA PRO A 25 -11.43 -9.13 0.29
C PRO A 25 -9.95 -9.41 0.62
N ASN A 26 -9.12 -9.76 -0.38
CA ASN A 26 -7.69 -9.97 -0.18
C ASN A 26 -6.86 -8.68 -0.24
N VAL A 27 -7.47 -7.54 -0.58
CA VAL A 27 -6.79 -6.24 -0.53
C VAL A 27 -6.59 -5.82 0.92
N VAL A 28 -5.35 -5.43 1.22
CA VAL A 28 -4.93 -4.87 2.50
C VAL A 28 -4.10 -3.60 2.25
N VAL A 29 -4.19 -2.63 3.15
CA VAL A 29 -3.49 -1.35 3.04
C VAL A 29 -2.55 -1.21 4.23
N LEU A 30 -1.34 -0.72 3.97
CA LEU A 30 -0.34 -0.46 4.98
C LEU A 30 0.16 0.98 4.89
N GLY A 31 0.37 1.60 6.04
CA GLY A 31 0.92 2.96 6.18
C GLY A 31 2.12 2.99 7.12
N ALA A 32 2.98 3.99 6.96
CA ALA A 32 4.13 4.22 7.85
C ALA A 32 4.05 5.60 8.52
N ASP A 33 3.03 5.82 9.38
CA ASP A 33 2.73 7.10 10.03
C ASP A 33 2.54 8.30 9.08
N THR A 34 2.13 8.01 7.84
CA THR A 34 1.81 9.01 6.81
C THR A 34 0.37 8.89 6.33
N THR A 35 -0.45 8.13 7.05
CA THR A 35 -1.80 7.69 6.68
C THR A 35 -2.72 8.84 6.31
N ASP A 36 -2.80 9.87 7.14
CA ASP A 36 -3.67 11.02 6.89
C ASP A 36 -3.16 11.88 5.72
N SER A 37 -1.84 12.02 5.59
CA SER A 37 -1.23 12.75 4.49
C SER A 37 -1.48 12.06 3.15
N LEU A 38 -1.49 10.73 3.09
CA LEU A 38 -1.85 9.98 1.89
C LEU A 38 -3.36 9.71 1.77
N LYS A 39 -4.15 10.16 2.75
CA LYS A 39 -5.61 10.00 2.83
C LYS A 39 -6.07 8.53 2.89
N THR A 40 -5.21 7.62 3.36
CA THR A 40 -5.55 6.19 3.46
C THR A 40 -6.32 5.84 4.75
N SER A 41 -6.50 6.78 5.68
CA SER A 41 -7.32 6.58 6.90
C SER A 41 -8.80 6.29 6.59
N SER A 42 -9.30 6.71 5.43
CA SER A 42 -10.65 6.32 5.00
C SER A 42 -10.79 4.81 4.77
N PHE A 43 -9.73 4.13 4.31
CA PHE A 43 -9.73 2.67 4.15
C PHE A 43 -9.74 1.98 5.52
N GLU A 44 -8.98 2.50 6.49
CA GLU A 44 -8.99 2.00 7.88
C GLU A 44 -10.40 2.08 8.50
N LYS A 45 -11.10 3.20 8.31
CA LYS A 45 -12.46 3.40 8.81
C LYS A 45 -13.45 2.39 8.22
N GLU A 46 -13.33 2.11 6.92
CA GLU A 46 -14.21 1.15 6.22
C GLU A 46 -13.83 -0.31 6.55
N PHE A 47 -12.54 -0.61 6.66
CA PHE A 47 -11.99 -1.95 6.81
C PHE A 47 -10.90 -2.02 7.90
N PRO A 48 -11.25 -1.86 9.18
CA PRO A 48 -10.27 -1.74 10.26
C PRO A 48 -9.36 -2.96 10.39
N ASN A 49 -9.87 -4.15 10.09
CA ASN A 49 -9.11 -5.40 10.13
C ASN A 49 -8.23 -5.65 8.88
N ARG A 50 -8.19 -4.72 7.92
CA ARG A 50 -7.41 -4.82 6.68
C ARG A 50 -6.49 -3.63 6.46
N PHE A 51 -6.36 -2.76 7.45
CA PHE A 51 -5.43 -1.64 7.46
C PHE A 51 -4.38 -1.86 8.54
N PHE A 52 -3.10 -1.62 8.21
CA PHE A 52 -1.99 -1.80 9.15
C PHE A 52 -1.07 -0.57 9.13
N ASN A 53 -1.08 0.22 10.20
CA ASN A 53 -0.09 1.26 10.41
C ASN A 53 1.12 0.67 11.13
N VAL A 54 2.31 0.73 10.52
CA VAL A 54 3.55 0.21 11.10
C VAL A 54 4.37 1.27 11.84
N GLY A 55 3.85 2.50 11.96
CA GLY A 55 4.61 3.64 12.50
C GLY A 55 5.70 4.12 11.54
N ILE A 56 6.68 4.88 12.03
CA ILE A 56 7.78 5.46 11.23
C ILE A 56 8.84 4.38 10.91
N ALA A 57 8.45 3.36 10.15
CA ALA A 57 9.24 2.16 9.89
C ALA A 57 9.04 1.61 8.46
N GLU A 58 9.55 2.31 7.45
CA GLU A 58 9.34 2.00 6.03
C GLU A 58 10.00 0.68 5.61
N ALA A 59 11.13 0.32 6.22
CA ALA A 59 11.69 -1.01 6.04
C ALA A 59 10.68 -2.09 6.47
N ASN A 60 10.04 -1.91 7.64
CA ASN A 60 9.01 -2.82 8.14
C ASN A 60 7.72 -2.77 7.29
N LEU A 61 7.35 -1.59 6.77
CA LEU A 61 6.24 -1.42 5.83
C LEU A 61 6.44 -2.34 4.61
N VAL A 62 7.64 -2.30 4.02
CA VAL A 62 7.99 -3.08 2.83
C VAL A 62 8.05 -4.57 3.14
N THR A 63 8.75 -5.00 4.20
CA THR A 63 8.86 -6.43 4.54
C THR A 63 7.54 -7.04 4.97
N THR A 64 6.73 -6.32 5.74
CA THR A 64 5.38 -6.79 6.13
C THR A 64 4.48 -6.92 4.90
N SER A 65 4.52 -5.94 3.99
CA SER A 65 3.77 -6.01 2.73
C SER A 65 4.18 -7.22 1.89
N ALA A 66 5.48 -7.49 1.80
CA ALA A 66 6.01 -8.68 1.13
C ALA A 66 5.46 -9.98 1.76
N GLY A 67 5.50 -10.11 3.08
CA GLY A 67 4.96 -11.29 3.78
C GLY A 67 3.45 -11.49 3.54
N LEU A 68 2.68 -10.41 3.55
CA LEU A 68 1.25 -10.44 3.22
C LEU A 68 1.01 -10.88 1.77
N ALA A 69 1.79 -10.35 0.82
CA ALA A 69 1.70 -10.73 -0.58
C ALA A 69 2.08 -12.21 -0.82
N ALA A 70 3.12 -12.71 -0.12
CA ALA A 70 3.48 -14.12 -0.13
C ALA A 70 2.37 -15.02 0.45
N SER A 71 1.59 -14.50 1.39
CA SER A 71 0.43 -15.17 2.02
C SER A 71 -0.87 -15.00 1.22
N GLY A 72 -0.80 -14.54 -0.03
CA GLY A 72 -1.97 -14.44 -0.93
C GLY A 72 -2.77 -13.14 -0.82
N LYS A 73 -2.30 -12.15 -0.07
CA LYS A 73 -2.93 -10.81 -0.04
C LYS A 73 -2.45 -9.93 -1.20
N VAL A 74 -3.20 -8.87 -1.47
CA VAL A 74 -2.81 -7.79 -2.39
C VAL A 74 -2.53 -6.57 -1.53
N SER A 75 -1.26 -6.34 -1.21
CA SER A 75 -0.83 -5.30 -0.29
C SER A 75 -0.56 -3.97 -1.02
N PHE A 76 -1.22 -2.90 -0.57
CA PHE A 76 -0.90 -1.52 -0.94
C PHE A 76 -0.13 -0.86 0.20
N ALA A 77 1.18 -0.67 0.01
CA ALA A 77 2.05 0.03 0.95
C ALA A 77 2.17 1.50 0.54
N SER A 78 1.84 2.38 1.49
CA SER A 78 1.74 3.82 1.24
C SER A 78 2.57 4.64 2.21
N THR A 79 3.49 5.46 1.66
CA THR A 79 4.33 6.41 2.40
C THR A 79 4.83 7.54 1.49
N TYR A 80 5.67 8.45 1.97
CA TYR A 80 6.23 9.53 1.16
C TYR A 80 7.25 9.03 0.14
N ALA A 81 7.31 9.66 -1.04
CA ALA A 81 8.13 9.18 -2.14
C ALA A 81 9.62 9.16 -1.82
N ILE A 82 10.10 10.09 -0.97
CA ILE A 82 11.49 10.16 -0.56
C ILE A 82 11.90 9.02 0.41
N PHE A 83 10.95 8.45 1.16
CA PHE A 83 11.30 7.50 2.23
C PHE A 83 11.61 6.10 1.72
N LEU A 84 10.91 5.60 0.71
CA LEU A 84 11.21 4.27 0.14
C LEU A 84 12.64 4.16 -0.43
N PRO A 85 13.10 5.06 -1.32
CA PRO A 85 14.46 5.00 -1.83
C PRO A 85 15.52 5.32 -0.75
N GLY A 86 15.18 6.14 0.25
CA GLY A 86 16.11 6.48 1.33
C GLY A 86 16.23 5.44 2.44
N ARG A 87 15.17 4.68 2.73
CA ARG A 87 15.08 3.84 3.94
C ARG A 87 14.78 2.36 3.67
N ALA A 88 14.34 1.98 2.46
CA ALA A 88 13.79 0.63 2.23
C ALA A 88 14.22 -0.04 0.90
N VAL A 89 15.24 0.47 0.21
CA VAL A 89 15.68 -0.10 -1.10
C VAL A 89 16.10 -1.55 -0.99
N ASP A 90 16.85 -1.91 0.06
CA ASP A 90 17.30 -3.29 0.27
C ASP A 90 16.10 -4.23 0.45
N GLN A 91 15.09 -3.80 1.23
CA GLN A 91 13.87 -4.56 1.45
C GLN A 91 13.04 -4.69 0.17
N ILE A 92 12.94 -3.63 -0.64
CA ILE A 92 12.24 -3.68 -1.93
C ILE A 92 12.92 -4.68 -2.85
N ARG A 93 14.27 -4.62 -2.95
CA ARG A 93 15.05 -5.53 -3.77
C ARG A 93 14.91 -6.97 -3.31
N ASN A 94 15.20 -7.25 -2.05
CA ASN A 94 15.39 -8.61 -1.55
C ASN A 94 14.08 -9.28 -1.14
N ASN A 95 13.09 -8.53 -0.67
CA ASN A 95 11.82 -9.08 -0.18
C ASN A 95 10.68 -8.99 -1.20
N ILE A 96 10.71 -8.07 -2.16
CA ILE A 96 9.65 -7.94 -3.18
C ILE A 96 10.11 -8.41 -4.55
N ALA A 97 11.21 -7.85 -5.07
CA ALA A 97 11.61 -8.07 -6.47
C ALA A 97 12.36 -9.39 -6.69
N TYR A 98 13.25 -9.75 -5.77
CA TYR A 98 14.07 -10.95 -5.86
C TYR A 98 13.31 -12.28 -5.68
N PRO A 99 12.34 -12.41 -4.75
CA PRO A 99 11.65 -13.66 -4.55
C PRO A 99 10.80 -14.03 -5.77
N SER A 100 11.00 -15.23 -6.31
CA SER A 100 10.28 -15.72 -7.50
C SER A 100 9.52 -17.01 -7.18
N PRO A 101 8.32 -16.93 -6.60
CA PRO A 101 7.45 -18.10 -6.43
C PRO A 101 7.14 -18.76 -7.78
N PRO A 102 6.82 -20.07 -7.82
CA PRO A 102 6.49 -20.76 -9.06
C PRO A 102 5.41 -20.01 -9.87
N GLY A 103 5.74 -19.66 -11.12
CA GLY A 103 4.84 -18.94 -12.03
C GLY A 103 4.72 -17.43 -11.78
N LYS A 104 5.55 -16.82 -10.92
CA LYS A 104 5.55 -15.38 -10.64
C LYS A 104 6.98 -14.80 -10.68
N ASN A 105 7.09 -13.58 -11.20
CA ASN A 105 8.32 -12.77 -11.12
C ASN A 105 8.12 -11.72 -10.03
N GLY A 106 8.69 -11.95 -8.84
CA GLY A 106 8.46 -11.08 -7.69
C GLY A 106 7.15 -11.34 -6.94
N LEU A 107 6.98 -10.62 -5.83
CA LEU A 107 5.74 -10.59 -5.06
C LEU A 107 4.82 -9.45 -5.51
N ASN A 108 3.50 -9.68 -5.39
CA ASN A 108 2.49 -8.71 -5.79
C ASN A 108 2.26 -7.63 -4.72
N VAL A 109 3.23 -6.72 -4.57
CA VAL A 109 3.14 -5.55 -3.70
C VAL A 109 2.95 -4.30 -4.53
N LYS A 110 2.02 -3.42 -4.12
CA LYS A 110 1.81 -2.10 -4.71
C LYS A 110 2.43 -1.05 -3.80
N LEU A 111 3.55 -0.47 -4.25
CA LEU A 111 4.16 0.68 -3.58
C LEU A 111 3.52 1.94 -4.15
N VAL A 112 2.69 2.63 -3.37
CA VAL A 112 2.00 3.85 -3.80
C VAL A 112 2.46 5.01 -2.94
N VAL A 113 3.25 5.89 -3.54
CA VAL A 113 3.91 7.00 -2.84
C VAL A 113 3.41 8.36 -3.32
N SER A 114 3.53 9.37 -2.47
CA SER A 114 3.15 10.75 -2.78
C SER A 114 4.12 11.75 -2.12
N HIS A 115 4.02 13.02 -2.52
CA HIS A 115 4.94 14.14 -2.25
C HIS A 115 6.31 14.00 -2.92
#